data_AF-A0A0Q0CT53-F1
#
_entry.id   AF-A0A0Q0CT53-F1
#
_cell.length_a   1.000
_cell.length_b   1.000
_cell.length_c   1.000
_cell.angle_alpha   90.00
_cell.angle_beta   90.00
_cell.angle_gamma   90.00
#
_symmetry.space_group_name_H-M   'P 1'
#
loop_
_entity.id
_entity.type
_entity.pdbx_description
1 polymer ?
#
loop_
_entity_poly.entity_id
_entity_poly.type
_entity_poly.pdbx_seq_one_letter_code
_entity_poly.pdbx_strand_id
1 'polypeptide(L)'
;MFTVNSFTGQNFEKVANAYCRIVDLGTRNELGRFDLSEKGQHTGVVMSYLSRTPSGWDFTAVGQATNGRTADDLVELAIGAVRA
;
A
#
# COMPACT_ATOMS: atom_id res chain seq x y z
N MET A 1 5.43 -5.59 5.41
CA MET A 1 4.51 -4.45 5.31
C MET A 1 4.88 -3.66 4.07
N PHE A 2 3.90 -3.22 3.29
CA PHE A 2 4.10 -2.38 2.12
C PHE A 2 3.32 -1.08 2.28
N THR A 3 4.04 0.02 2.16
CA THR A 3 3.49 1.38 2.23
C THR A 3 3.94 2.16 1.01
N VAL A 4 3.14 3.15 0.62
CA VAL A 4 3.50 4.13 -0.41
C VAL A 4 3.31 5.50 0.21
N ASN A 5 4.27 6.41 0.04
CA ASN A 5 4.20 7.77 0.56
C ASN A 5 4.89 8.77 -0.38
N SER A 6 4.42 10.01 -0.32
CA SER A 6 4.97 11.17 -1.02
C SER A 6 5.80 11.99 -0.04
N PHE A 7 7.13 11.88 -0.12
CA PHE A 7 8.05 12.58 0.79
C PHE A 7 7.92 14.10 0.73
N THR A 8 7.70 14.64 -0.47
CA THR A 8 7.54 16.08 -0.69
C THR A 8 6.09 16.56 -0.52
N GLY A 9 5.16 15.67 -0.13
CA GLY A 9 3.81 16.02 0.29
C GLY A 9 2.81 16.31 -0.84
N GLN A 10 3.12 15.95 -2.10
CA GLN A 10 2.12 16.00 -3.17
C GLN A 10 1.06 14.93 -2.92
N ASN A 11 -0.20 15.34 -2.99
CA ASN A 11 -1.33 14.41 -3.00
C ASN A 11 -1.32 13.54 -4.26
N PHE A 12 -1.74 12.29 -4.14
CA PHE A 12 -1.76 11.37 -5.28
C PHE A 12 -2.75 11.76 -6.39
N GLU A 13 -3.77 12.57 -6.11
CA GLU A 13 -4.63 13.20 -7.14
C GLU A 13 -3.85 14.03 -8.17
N LYS A 14 -2.67 14.54 -7.79
CA LYS A 14 -1.82 15.37 -8.65
C LYS A 14 -0.76 14.55 -9.40
N VAL A 15 -0.72 13.24 -9.20
CA VAL A 15 0.25 12.34 -9.81
C VAL A 15 -0.47 11.50 -10.84
N ALA A 16 -0.23 11.77 -12.11
CA ALA A 16 -0.84 11.01 -13.19
C ALA A 16 -0.40 9.54 -13.13
N ASN A 17 -1.36 8.62 -13.31
CA ASN A 17 -1.14 7.16 -13.26
C ASN A 17 -0.51 6.67 -11.95
N ALA A 18 -0.87 7.25 -10.81
CA ALA A 18 -0.43 6.78 -9.51
C ALA A 18 -1.17 5.48 -9.13
N TYR A 19 -0.51 4.34 -9.29
CA TYR A 19 -1.07 3.05 -8.89
C TYR A 19 0.02 2.11 -8.34
N CYS A 20 -0.41 1.11 -7.58
CA CYS A 20 0.41 -0.01 -7.14
C CYS A 20 -0.19 -1.33 -7.65
N ARG A 21 0.67 -2.30 -7.98
CA ARG A 21 0.25 -3.60 -8.53
C ARG A 21 0.99 -4.71 -7.81
N ILE A 22 0.30 -5.83 -7.62
CA ILE A 22 0.88 -7.07 -7.14
C ILE A 22 0.90 -8.04 -8.31
N VAL A 23 2.08 -8.57 -8.61
CA VAL A 23 2.27 -9.42 -9.77
C VAL A 23 2.97 -10.69 -9.32
N ASP A 24 2.42 -11.83 -9.71
CA ASP A 24 3.12 -13.11 -9.64
C ASP A 24 4.20 -13.13 -10.73
N LEU A 25 5.48 -13.24 -10.35
CA LEU A 25 6.59 -13.22 -11.30
C LEU A 25 6.71 -14.49 -12.15
N GLY A 26 6.21 -15.63 -11.67
CA GLY A 26 6.25 -16.90 -12.39
C GLY A 26 5.25 -16.94 -13.54
N THR A 27 4.02 -16.48 -13.26
CA THR A 27 2.93 -16.47 -14.25
C THR A 27 2.77 -15.13 -14.97
N ARG A 28 3.38 -14.05 -14.45
CA ARG A 28 3.16 -12.65 -14.84
C ARG A 28 1.72 -12.15 -14.62
N ASN A 29 0.91 -12.89 -13.88
CA ASN A 29 -0.47 -12.48 -13.60
C ASN A 29 -0.50 -11.36 -12.55
N GLU A 30 -1.33 -10.36 -12.82
CA GLU A 30 -1.66 -9.31 -11.85
C GLU A 30 -2.67 -9.85 -10.85
N LEU A 31 -2.26 -9.99 -9.59
CA LEU A 31 -3.07 -10.51 -8.50
C LEU A 31 -3.93 -9.41 -7.87
N GLY A 32 -3.54 -8.14 -8.04
CA GLY A 32 -4.29 -7.00 -7.54
C GLY A 32 -3.67 -5.68 -7.96
N ARG A 33 -4.52 -4.65 -7.99
CA ARG A 33 -4.15 -3.28 -8.33
C ARG A 33 -4.86 -2.31 -7.40
N PHE A 34 -4.11 -1.31 -6.97
CA PHE A 34 -4.62 -0.19 -6.20
C PHE A 34 -4.38 1.09 -6.97
N ASP A 35 -5.45 1.82 -7.27
CA ASP A 35 -5.34 3.19 -7.73
C ASP A 35 -5.15 4.11 -6.53
N LEU A 36 -4.03 4.82 -6.50
CA LEU A 36 -3.68 5.74 -5.41
C LEU A 36 -4.40 7.07 -5.59
N SER A 37 -4.87 7.41 -6.78
CA SER A 37 -5.57 8.67 -7.02
C SER A 37 -7.04 8.64 -6.55
N GLU A 38 -7.66 7.47 -6.48
CA GLU A 38 -9.07 7.29 -6.10
C GLU A 38 -9.36 7.54 -4.61
N LYS A 39 -8.32 7.60 -3.76
CA LYS A 39 -8.46 7.72 -2.29
C LYS A 39 -8.49 9.18 -1.80
N GLY A 40 -8.61 10.15 -2.71
CA GLY A 40 -8.76 11.58 -2.41
C GLY A 40 -7.45 12.29 -2.07
N GLN A 41 -7.51 13.35 -1.26
CA GLN A 41 -6.32 14.08 -0.81
C GLN A 41 -5.59 13.34 0.31
N HIS A 42 -4.53 12.62 -0.06
CA HIS A 42 -3.66 11.91 0.88
C HIS A 42 -2.25 11.82 0.31
N THR A 43 -1.28 11.68 1.20
CA THR A 43 0.15 11.61 0.86
C THR A 43 0.76 10.26 1.18
N GLY A 44 0.02 9.34 1.80
CA GLY A 44 0.48 8.00 2.09
C GLY A 44 -0.65 6.97 2.12
N VAL A 45 -0.31 5.71 1.87
CA VAL A 45 -1.22 4.57 1.92
C VAL A 45 -0.50 3.36 2.51
N VAL A 46 -1.13 2.70 3.48
CA VAL A 46 -0.79 1.34 3.92
C VAL A 46 -1.47 0.37 2.97
N MET A 47 -0.66 -0.29 2.13
CA MET A 47 -1.16 -1.04 0.97
C MET A 47 -1.55 -2.45 1.37
N SER A 48 -0.61 -3.17 1.97
CA SER A 48 -0.72 -4.61 2.21
C SER A 48 0.35 -5.11 3.16
N TYR A 49 0.21 -6.36 3.59
CA TYR A 49 1.27 -7.08 4.27
C TYR A 49 1.36 -8.52 3.77
N LEU A 50 2.53 -9.12 3.99
CA LEU A 50 2.78 -10.54 3.78
C LEU A 50 2.90 -11.18 5.16
N SER A 51 2.23 -12.31 5.34
CA SER A 51 2.36 -13.15 6.53
C SER A 51 2.85 -14.54 6.12
N ARG A 52 3.73 -15.12 6.94
CA ARG A 52 4.24 -16.46 6.70
C ARG A 52 3.23 -17.49 7.22
N THR A 53 2.93 -18.49 6.40
CA THR A 53 2.12 -19.65 6.76
C THR A 53 2.94 -20.94 6.60
N PRO A 54 2.48 -22.08 7.15
CA PRO A 54 3.12 -23.37 6.92
C PRO A 54 3.19 -23.75 5.43
N SER A 55 2.20 -23.32 4.63
CA SER A 55 2.10 -23.58 3.19
C SER A 55 2.80 -22.55 2.31
N GLY A 56 3.29 -21.43 2.86
CA GLY A 56 3.98 -20.41 2.09
C GLY A 56 3.78 -19.00 2.65
N TRP A 57 3.28 -18.12 1.79
CA TRP A 57 3.04 -16.72 2.10
C TRP A 57 1.61 -16.34 1.75
N ASP A 58 0.92 -15.72 2.70
CA ASP A 58 -0.36 -15.08 2.44
C ASP A 58 -0.12 -13.59 2.22
N PHE A 59 -0.78 -13.05 1.21
CA PHE A 59 -0.76 -11.64 0.89
C PHE A 59 -2.12 -11.03 1.24
N THR A 60 -2.12 -10.07 2.17
CA THR A 60 -3.34 -9.40 2.62
C THR A 60 -3.36 -7.95 2.17
N ALA A 61 -4.37 -7.59 1.38
CA ALA A 61 -4.68 -6.23 0.98
C ALA A 61 -5.27 -5.41 2.15
N VAL A 62 -4.85 -4.15 2.30
CA VAL A 62 -5.31 -3.22 3.35
C VAL A 62 -5.91 -1.96 2.72
N GLY A 63 -5.13 -1.21 1.94
CA GLY A 63 -5.58 -0.01 1.22
C GLY A 63 -6.07 1.15 2.10
N GLN A 64 -5.45 1.40 3.26
CA GLN A 64 -5.80 2.52 4.13
C GLN A 64 -4.96 3.76 3.81
N ALA A 65 -5.62 4.89 3.56
CA ALA A 65 -4.98 6.17 3.26
C ALA A 65 -4.58 6.95 4.53
N THR A 66 -3.58 7.82 4.42
CA THR A 66 -3.06 8.68 5.48
C THR A 66 -2.38 9.93 4.91
N ASN A 67 -2.15 10.93 5.75
CA ASN A 67 -1.38 12.14 5.44
C ASN A 67 0.08 12.08 5.92
N GLY A 68 0.55 10.89 6.33
CA GLY A 68 1.96 10.65 6.57
C GLY A 68 2.78 10.82 5.29
N ARG A 69 4.00 11.33 5.44
CA ARG A 69 4.91 11.64 4.33
C ARG A 69 6.17 10.78 4.34
N THR A 70 6.43 10.08 5.43
CA THR A 70 7.54 9.13 5.59
C THR A 70 7.01 7.76 5.99
N ALA A 71 7.82 6.71 5.83
CA ALA A 71 7.45 5.38 6.30
C ALA A 71 7.22 5.35 7.83
N ASP A 72 7.99 6.15 8.58
CA ASP A 72 7.86 6.27 10.03
C ASP A 72 6.50 6.85 10.44
N ASP A 73 5.98 7.85 9.70
CA ASP A 73 4.64 8.40 9.92
C ASP A 73 3.52 7.37 9.75
N LEU A 74 3.80 6.28 9.03
CA LEU A 74 2.84 5.22 8.72
C LEU A 74 2.89 4.06 9.71
N VAL A 75 3.85 4.02 10.63
CA VAL A 75 4.10 2.85 11.50
C VAL A 75 2.89 2.48 12.35
N GLU A 76 2.23 3.45 12.98
CA GLU A 76 1.07 3.16 13.84
C GLU A 76 -0.10 2.58 13.04
N LEU A 77 -0.39 3.16 11.87
CA LEU A 77 -1.43 2.68 10.96
C LEU A 77 -1.09 1.29 10.42
N ALA A 78 0.18 1.06 10.08
CA ALA A 78 0.69 -0.22 9.62
C ALA A 78 0.57 -1.31 10.70
N ILE A 79 0.86 -0.99 11.97
CA ILE A 79 0.69 -1.93 13.09
C ILE A 79 -0.79 -2.28 13.27
N GLY A 80 -1.67 -1.28 13.20
CA GLY A 80 -3.12 -1.50 13.27
C GLY A 80 -3.61 -2.45 12.18
N ALA A 81 -3.12 -2.27 10.95
CA ALA A 81 -3.52 -3.08 9.81
C ALA A 81 -3.12 -4.57 9.90
N VAL A 82 -2.02 -4.91 10.56
CA VAL A 82 -1.60 -6.33 10.74
C VAL A 82 -2.38 -7.02 11.87
N ARG A 83 -2.98 -6.24 12.78
CA ARG A 83 -3.71 -6.74 13.95
C ARG A 83 -5.22 -6.86 13.74
N ALA A 84 -5.74 -6.30 12.65
CA ALA A 84 -7.14 -6.35 12.25
C ALA A 84 -7.47 -7.67 11.54
#